data_AF-A0A068EYV4-F1
#
_entry.id   AF-A0A068EYV4-F1
#
_cell.length_a   1.000
_cell.length_b   1.000
_cell.length_c   1.000
_cell.angle_alpha   90.00
_cell.angle_beta   90.00
_cell.angle_gamma   90.00
#
_symmetry.space_group_name_H-M   'P 1'
#
loop_
_entity.id
_entity.type
_entity.pdbx_description
1 polymer ?
#
loop_
_entity_poly.entity_id
_entity_poly.type
_entity_poly.pdbx_seq_one_letter_code
_entity_poly.pdbx_strand_id
1 'polypeptide(L)'
;MQFTLALTAAVLKEKNYSFWLPRFFGLLVVPGFLFDVEILVLFQAVIFLHASLGLEVIIDDYVHTKATKYQFLFLAKIFSILLVNLHIFYLL
;
A
#
# COMPACT_ATOMS: atom_id res chain seq x y z
N MET A 1 17.61 28.36 14.76
CA MET A 1 16.99 29.59 15.34
C MET A 1 17.08 30.78 14.39
N GLN A 2 18.23 31.08 13.77
CA GLN A 2 18.33 32.19 12.80
C GLN A 2 17.63 31.90 11.46
N PHE A 3 17.71 30.66 10.95
CA PHE A 3 17.03 30.26 9.71
C PHE A 3 15.50 30.38 9.80
N THR A 4 14.94 29.95 10.93
CA THR A 4 13.50 30.02 11.19
C THR A 4 13.00 31.46 11.30
N LEU A 5 13.80 32.36 11.91
CA LEU A 5 13.49 33.80 11.98
C LEU A 5 13.65 34.51 10.64
N ALA A 6 14.67 34.15 9.86
CA ALA A 6 14.87 34.68 8.51
C ALA A 6 13.76 34.24 7.55
N LEU A 7 13.32 32.98 7.67
CA LEU A 7 12.21 32.44 6.88
C LEU A 7 10.89 33.11 7.23
N THR A 8 10.58 33.28 8.53
CA THR A 8 9.35 33.97 8.95
C THR A 8 9.37 35.46 8.58
N ALA A 9 10.52 36.14 8.68
CA ALA A 9 10.68 37.52 8.25
C ALA A 9 10.55 37.69 6.72
N ALA A 10 11.07 36.75 5.93
CA ALA A 10 10.93 36.77 4.47
C ALA A 10 9.47 36.52 4.03
N VAL A 11 8.76 35.60 4.71
CA VAL A 11 7.35 35.31 4.46
C VAL A 11 6.44 36.49 4.86
N LEU A 12 6.76 37.21 5.94
CA LEU A 12 6.03 38.42 6.35
C LEU A 12 6.25 39.62 5.42
N LYS A 13 7.38 39.67 4.68
CA LYS A 13 7.82 40.85 3.94
C LYS A 13 7.20 41.00 2.55
N GLU A 14 6.71 39.93 1.92
CA GLU A 14 6.02 40.04 0.62
C GLU A 14 4.64 39.39 0.56
N LYS A 15 3.66 40.19 0.13
CA LYS A 15 2.28 39.78 -0.17
C LYS A 15 2.17 38.67 -1.23
N ASN A 16 3.19 38.50 -2.07
CA ASN A 16 3.20 37.56 -3.20
C ASN A 16 3.44 36.10 -2.79
N TYR A 17 4.10 35.83 -1.66
CA TYR A 17 4.30 34.44 -1.22
C TYR A 17 2.98 33.76 -0.85
N SER A 18 2.02 34.49 -0.28
CA SER A 18 0.67 33.99 0.03
C SER A 18 -0.02 33.34 -1.18
N PHE A 19 0.28 33.81 -2.39
CA PHE A 19 -0.28 33.27 -3.63
C PHE A 19 0.43 32.01 -4.13
N TRP A 20 1.76 31.93 -3.99
CA TRP A 20 2.56 30.82 -4.51
C TRP A 20 2.77 29.68 -3.51
N LEU A 21 2.81 29.97 -2.20
CA LEU A 21 3.01 28.97 -1.15
C LEU A 21 1.96 27.86 -1.20
N PRO A 22 0.64 28.14 -1.23
CA PRO A 22 -0.39 27.11 -1.22
C PRO A 22 -0.35 26.24 -2.48
N ARG A 23 0.11 26.79 -3.62
CA ARG A 23 0.26 26.06 -4.88
C ARG A 23 1.45 25.12 -4.86
N PHE A 24 2.56 25.58 -4.27
CA PHE A 24 3.73 24.74 -4.07
C PHE A 24 3.44 23.60 -3.10
N PHE A 25 2.72 23.87 -2.01
CA PHE A 25 2.24 22.80 -1.10
C PHE A 25 1.22 21.89 -1.78
N GLY A 26 0.30 22.40 -2.60
CA GLY A 26 -0.63 21.60 -3.39
C GLY A 26 0.08 20.67 -4.39
N LEU A 27 1.19 21.12 -4.97
CA LEU A 27 2.05 20.29 -5.82
C LEU A 27 2.71 19.14 -5.05
N LEU A 28 2.96 19.29 -3.75
CA LEU A 28 3.50 18.23 -2.89
C LEU A 28 2.41 17.25 -2.40
N VAL A 29 1.13 17.63 -2.42
CA VAL A 29 0.02 16.74 -2.05
C VAL A 29 -0.16 15.61 -3.07
N VAL A 30 0.02 15.91 -4.36
CA VAL A 30 -0.12 14.91 -5.44
C VAL A 30 0.84 13.72 -5.29
N PRO A 31 2.17 13.90 -5.15
CA PRO A 31 3.08 12.77 -4.95
C PRO A 31 2.85 12.07 -3.61
N GLY A 32 2.45 12.80 -2.55
CA GLY A 32 2.08 12.16 -1.27
C GLY A 32 0.88 11.23 -1.42
N PHE A 33 -0.18 11.68 -2.08
CA PHE A 33 -1.36 10.86 -2.37
C PHE A 33 -1.02 9.63 -3.22
N LEU A 34 -0.20 9.79 -4.27
CA LEU A 34 0.23 8.66 -5.10
C LEU A 34 1.04 7.64 -4.31
N PHE A 35 1.90 8.09 -3.41
CA PHE A 35 2.69 7.23 -2.54
C PHE A 35 1.82 6.46 -1.54
N ASP A 36 0.81 7.12 -0.96
CA ASP A 36 -0.14 6.46 -0.05
C ASP A 36 -0.93 5.36 -0.77
N VAL A 37 -1.40 5.63 -2.00
CA VAL A 37 -2.09 4.64 -2.84
C VAL A 37 -1.15 3.49 -3.22
N GLU A 38 0.08 3.79 -3.60
CA GLU A 38 1.10 2.78 -3.92
C GLU A 38 1.36 1.86 -2.73
N ILE A 39 1.57 2.42 -1.53
CA ILE A 39 1.75 1.63 -0.31
C ILE A 39 0.54 0.74 -0.06
N LEU A 40 -0.67 1.28 -0.17
CA LEU A 40 -1.89 0.52 0.08
C LEU A 40 -2.00 -0.70 -0.85
N VAL A 41 -1.75 -0.49 -2.15
CA VAL A 41 -1.79 -1.57 -3.16
C VAL A 41 -0.68 -2.59 -2.96
N LEU A 42 0.56 -2.14 -2.75
CA LEU A 42 1.71 -3.02 -2.57
C LEU A 42 1.62 -3.82 -1.28
N PHE A 43 1.23 -3.19 -0.18
CA PHE A 43 1.11 -3.85 1.13
C PHE A 43 0.08 -4.97 1.09
N GLN A 44 -1.06 -4.72 0.43
CA GLN A 44 -2.08 -5.75 0.26
C GLN A 44 -1.58 -6.95 -0.56
N ALA A 45 -0.88 -6.68 -1.68
CA ALA A 45 -0.31 -7.74 -2.51
C ALA A 45 0.70 -8.60 -1.71
N VAL A 46 1.53 -7.96 -0.89
CA VAL A 46 2.49 -8.65 -0.02
C VAL A 46 1.80 -9.51 1.04
N ILE A 47 0.73 -9.01 1.68
CA ILE A 47 -0.04 -9.80 2.65
C ILE A 47 -0.62 -11.06 2.00
N PHE A 48 -1.25 -10.93 0.83
CA PHE A 48 -1.83 -12.07 0.13
C PHE A 48 -0.77 -13.08 -0.29
N LEU A 49 0.37 -12.61 -0.81
CA LEU A 49 1.50 -13.46 -1.15
C LEU A 49 2.04 -14.21 0.07
N HIS A 50 2.26 -13.49 1.17
CA HIS A 50 2.76 -14.07 2.42
C HIS A 50 1.81 -15.14 2.96
N ALA A 51 0.51 -14.85 3.02
CA ALA A 51 -0.49 -15.80 3.48
C ALA A 51 -0.57 -17.05 2.58
N SER A 52 -0.47 -16.89 1.26
CA SER A 52 -0.50 -18.01 0.31
C SER A 52 0.70 -18.93 0.49
N LEU A 53 1.91 -18.37 0.61
CA LEU A 53 3.13 -19.14 0.85
C LEU A 53 3.12 -19.82 2.22
N GLY A 54 2.66 -19.11 3.27
CA GLY A 54 2.55 -19.69 4.60
C GLY A 54 1.59 -20.88 4.65
N LEU A 55 0.45 -20.78 3.95
CA LEU A 55 -0.51 -21.89 3.87
C LEU A 55 0.06 -23.08 3.07
N GLU A 56 0.83 -22.82 2.01
CA GLU A 56 1.49 -23.86 1.23
C GLU A 56 2.48 -24.66 2.10
N VAL A 57 3.27 -23.99 2.93
CA VAL A 57 4.17 -24.63 3.92
C VAL A 57 3.38 -25.46 4.95
N ILE A 58 2.29 -24.93 5.51
CA ILE A 58 1.45 -25.67 6.46
C ILE A 58 0.87 -26.94 5.80
N ILE A 59 0.36 -26.84 4.58
CA ILE A 59 -0.14 -28.00 3.84
C ILE A 59 1.00 -29.00 3.62
N ASP A 60 2.20 -28.52 3.32
CA ASP A 60 3.35 -29.38 3.07
C ASP A 60 3.78 -30.17 4.30
N ASP A 61 3.78 -29.53 5.47
CA ASP A 61 4.20 -30.10 6.74
C ASP A 61 3.17 -31.09 7.32
N TYR A 62 1.88 -30.78 7.20
CA TYR A 62 0.82 -31.51 7.91
C TYR A 62 0.02 -32.48 7.04
N VAL A 63 0.10 -32.40 5.70
CA VAL A 63 -0.65 -33.29 4.80
C VAL A 63 0.27 -34.29 4.13
N HIS A 64 0.23 -35.54 4.60
CA HIS A 64 1.17 -36.58 4.15
C HIS A 64 0.70 -37.36 2.90
N THR A 65 -0.61 -37.37 2.62
CA THR A 65 -1.13 -38.06 1.43
C THR A 65 -1.05 -37.13 0.22
N LYS A 66 -0.34 -37.58 -0.83
CA LYS A 66 -0.12 -36.78 -2.05
C LYS A 66 -1.43 -36.29 -2.68
N ALA A 67 -2.45 -37.14 -2.77
CA ALA A 67 -3.73 -36.79 -3.37
C ALA A 67 -4.43 -35.66 -2.60
N THR A 68 -4.51 -35.74 -1.27
CA THR A 68 -5.16 -34.70 -0.45
C THR A 68 -4.33 -33.43 -0.41
N LYS A 69 -3.00 -33.52 -0.45
CA LYS A 69 -2.10 -32.37 -0.57
C LYS A 69 -2.42 -31.57 -1.83
N TYR A 70 -2.51 -32.21 -3.00
CA TYR A 70 -2.86 -31.52 -4.25
C TYR A 70 -4.26 -30.90 -4.22
N GLN A 71 -5.23 -31.58 -3.61
CA GLN A 71 -6.58 -31.03 -3.43
C GLN A 71 -6.56 -29.74 -2.59
N PHE A 72 -5.83 -29.73 -1.47
CA PHE A 72 -5.70 -28.54 -0.62
C PHE A 72 -4.92 -27.42 -1.31
N LEU A 73 -3.83 -27.73 -2.01
CA LEU A 73 -3.09 -26.72 -2.77
C LEU A 73 -3.96 -26.09 -3.86
N PHE A 74 -4.72 -26.90 -4.60
CA PHE A 74 -5.64 -26.41 -5.61
C PHE A 74 -6.71 -25.50 -5.00
N LEU A 75 -7.32 -25.92 -3.89
CA LEU A 75 -8.32 -25.14 -3.19
C LEU A 75 -7.75 -23.83 -2.63
N ALA A 76 -6.52 -23.85 -2.10
CA ALA A 76 -5.81 -22.67 -1.63
C ALA A 76 -5.59 -21.65 -2.76
N LYS A 77 -5.25 -22.10 -3.99
CA LYS A 77 -5.14 -21.20 -5.14
C LYS A 77 -6.50 -20.62 -5.56
N ILE A 78 -7.57 -21.42 -5.57
CA ILE A 78 -8.94 -20.93 -5.84
C ILE A 78 -9.33 -19.84 -4.82
N PHE A 79 -9.16 -20.11 -3.53
CA PHE A 79 -9.51 -19.14 -2.48
C PHE A 79 -8.65 -17.88 -2.54
N SER A 80 -7.37 -18.01 -2.90
CA SER A 80 -6.50 -16.84 -3.11
C SER A 80 -7.03 -15.95 -4.24
N ILE A 81 -7.43 -16.55 -5.37
CA ILE A 81 -8.03 -15.82 -6.50
C ILE A 81 -9.36 -15.17 -6.08
N LEU A 82 -10.21 -15.90 -5.36
CA LEU A 82 -11.49 -15.36 -4.88
C LEU A 82 -11.30 -14.17 -3.94
N LEU A 83 -10.34 -14.25 -3.00
CA LEU A 83 -10.02 -13.17 -2.06
C LEU A 83 -9.50 -11.93 -2.78
N VAL A 84 -8.62 -12.09 -3.77
CA VAL A 84 -8.13 -10.95 -4.57
C VAL A 84 -9.28 -10.29 -5.33
N ASN A 85 -10.16 -11.07 -5.96
CA ASN A 85 -11.32 -10.51 -6.68
C ASN A 85 -12.30 -9.80 -5.74
N LEU A 86 -12.60 -10.38 -4.58
CA LEU A 86 -13.45 -9.75 -3.57
C LEU A 86 -12.84 -8.44 -3.06
N HIS A 87 -11.53 -8.42 -2.86
CA HIS A 87 -10.80 -7.23 -2.42
C HIS A 87 -10.84 -6.12 -3.47
N ILE A 88 -10.61 -6.44 -4.75
CA ILE A 88 -10.74 -5.49 -5.86
C ILE A 88 -12.17 -4.94 -5.94
N PHE A 89 -13.18 -5.81 -5.82
CA PHE A 89 -14.58 -5.39 -5.83
C PHE A 89 -14.91 -4.44 -4.67
N TYR A 90 -14.34 -4.64 -3.48
CA TYR A 90 -14.55 -3.74 -2.34
C TYR A 90 -13.88 -2.37 -2.49
N LEU A 91 -12.81 -2.29 -3.31
CA LEU A 91 -12.10 -1.03 -3.58
C LEU A 91 -12.76 -0.17 -4.67
N LEU A 92 -13.71 -0.71 -5.44
CA LEU A 92 -14.46 -0.04 -6.53
C LEU A 92 -15.83 0.46 -6.04
#